data_AF-A0A2T4LQH9-F1
#
_entry.id   AF-A0A2T4LQH9-F1
#
_cell.length_a   1.000
_cell.length_b   1.000
_cell.length_c   1.000
_cell.angle_alpha   90.00
_cell.angle_beta   90.00
_cell.angle_gamma   90.00
#
_symmetry.space_group_name_H-M   'P 1'
#
loop_
_entity.id
_entity.type
_entity.pdbx_description
1 polymer ?
#
loop_
_entity_poly.entity_id
_entity_poly.type
_entity_poly.pdbx_seq_one_letter_code
_entity_poly.pdbx_strand_id
1 'polypeptide(L)'
;MMYDKKTVKKFILNYHKTMNNSNECDEDVTVGDFFSVDDQAESHEIDNSNIEESIFYNEIDAVIENEATEEEHNLFLLLSNGVNFEEVGSIFGVQSQRIRQMLNSLLDKMK
;
A
#
# COMPACT_ATOMS: atom_id res chain seq x y z
N MET A 1 -0.48 -5.18 18.10
CA MET A 1 0.39 -4.36 17.26
C MET A 1 0.99 -3.28 18.14
N MET A 2 2.28 -2.98 18.00
CA MET A 2 2.98 -2.06 18.91
C MET A 2 2.69 -0.57 18.61
N TYR A 3 1.93 -0.29 17.55
CA TYR A 3 1.68 1.05 17.03
C TYR A 3 0.30 1.57 17.41
N ASP A 4 0.20 2.86 17.70
CA ASP A 4 -1.09 3.48 17.99
C ASP A 4 -1.94 3.67 16.72
N LYS A 5 -3.26 3.65 16.90
CA LYS A 5 -4.26 3.79 15.83
C LYS A 5 -4.05 5.03 14.94
N LYS A 6 -3.56 6.15 15.48
CA LYS A 6 -3.36 7.38 14.71
C LYS A 6 -2.15 7.24 13.79
N THR A 7 -1.08 6.58 14.26
CA THR A 7 0.11 6.28 13.47
C THR A 7 -0.23 5.35 12.31
N VAL A 8 -0.91 4.22 12.58
CA VAL A 8 -1.33 3.28 11.52
C VAL A 8 -2.23 3.96 10.50
N LYS A 9 -3.22 4.74 10.95
CA LYS A 9 -4.11 5.50 10.06
C LYS A 9 -3.34 6.49 9.18
N LYS A 10 -2.42 7.24 9.76
CA LYS A 10 -1.62 8.22 9.00
C LYS A 10 -0.75 7.50 7.97
N PHE A 11 -0.17 6.37 8.34
CA PHE A 11 0.66 5.58 7.45
C PHE A 11 -0.14 5.08 6.23
N ILE A 12 -1.25 4.37 6.45
CA ILE A 12 -2.13 3.86 5.38
C ILE A 12 -2.46 4.97 4.37
N LEU A 13 -2.93 6.11 4.86
CA LEU A 13 -3.36 7.23 4.00
C LEU A 13 -2.22 7.94 3.25
N ASN A 14 -0.96 7.64 3.55
CA ASN A 14 0.20 8.27 2.93
C ASN A 14 1.17 7.27 2.29
N TYR A 15 0.89 5.96 2.33
CA TYR A 15 1.81 4.94 1.84
C TYR A 15 2.12 5.09 0.35
N HIS A 16 1.13 5.35 -0.51
CA HIS A 16 1.36 5.66 -1.94
C HIS A 16 2.40 6.78 -2.22
N LYS A 17 2.67 7.67 -1.26
CA LYS A 17 3.67 8.73 -1.41
C LYS A 17 5.10 8.22 -1.30
N THR A 18 5.31 7.05 -0.69
CA THR A 18 6.62 6.40 -0.60
C THR A 18 6.93 5.73 -1.93
N MET A 19 5.92 5.11 -2.55
CA MET A 19 6.02 4.51 -3.89
C MET A 19 6.25 5.54 -5.00
N ASN A 20 5.52 6.66 -5.01
CA ASN A 20 5.62 7.68 -6.07
C ASN A 20 6.88 8.58 -6.00
N ASN A 21 7.80 8.35 -5.05
CA ASN A 21 9.08 9.07 -4.99
C ASN A 21 10.22 8.34 -5.68
N SER A 22 10.08 7.05 -5.99
CA SER A 22 11.04 6.40 -6.88
C SER A 22 10.81 6.97 -8.27
N ASN A 23 11.89 7.38 -8.95
CA ASN A 23 11.87 7.42 -10.41
C ASN A 23 11.52 6.00 -10.84
N GLU A 24 10.24 5.71 -11.08
CA GLU A 24 9.84 4.45 -11.67
C GLU A 24 10.65 4.36 -12.96
N CYS A 25 11.63 3.46 -12.97
CA CYS A 25 12.32 3.05 -14.17
C CYS A 25 11.27 2.35 -15.03
N ASP A 26 10.45 3.15 -15.70
CA ASP A 26 9.82 2.78 -16.97
C ASP A 26 10.97 2.69 -17.99
N GLU A 27 11.90 1.78 -17.71
CA GLU A 27 12.92 1.41 -18.67
C GLU A 27 12.17 0.74 -19.81
N ASP A 28 12.40 1.25 -21.02
CA ASP A 28 11.86 0.74 -22.27
C ASP A 28 12.50 -0.63 -22.57
N VAL A 29 12.31 -1.59 -21.67
CA VAL A 29 12.86 -2.95 -21.72
C VAL A 29 12.00 -3.73 -22.68
N THR A 30 12.56 -4.08 -23.84
CA THR A 30 11.86 -4.96 -24.76
C THR A 30 11.77 -6.37 -24.16
N VAL A 31 10.79 -7.16 -24.57
CA VAL A 31 10.68 -8.58 -24.15
C VAL A 31 11.98 -9.36 -24.39
N GLY A 32 12.75 -9.00 -25.43
CA GLY A 32 14.04 -9.63 -25.72
C GLY A 32 15.12 -9.31 -24.69
N ASP A 33 15.13 -8.08 -24.18
CA ASP A 33 16.11 -7.62 -23.18
C ASP A 33 15.82 -8.21 -21.79
N PHE A 34 14.54 -8.41 -21.46
CA PHE A 34 14.12 -9.05 -20.19
C PHE A 34 14.63 -10.49 -20.01
N PHE A 35 14.75 -11.24 -21.12
CA PHE A 35 15.23 -12.64 -21.09
C PHE A 35 16.71 -12.77 -21.49
N SER A 36 17.40 -11.67 -21.76
CA SER A 36 18.82 -11.68 -22.08
C SER A 36 19.64 -11.83 -20.80
N VAL A 37 20.61 -12.74 -20.81
CA VAL A 37 21.50 -13.04 -19.66
C VAL A 37 22.90 -12.47 -19.93
N ASP A 38 23.02 -11.40 -20.72
CA ASP A 38 24.31 -10.75 -20.94
C ASP A 38 24.64 -9.88 -19.71
N ASP A 39 25.60 -10.34 -18.92
CA ASP A 39 25.92 -9.96 -17.53
C ASP A 39 26.54 -8.56 -17.35
N GLN A 40 25.90 -7.52 -17.86
CA GLN A 40 26.20 -6.12 -17.53
C GLN A 40 24.90 -5.33 -17.33
N ALA A 41 23.96 -5.85 -16.54
CA ALA A 41 22.94 -4.98 -15.96
C ALA A 41 23.68 -3.94 -15.11
N GLU A 42 23.50 -2.66 -15.43
CA GLU A 42 23.88 -1.59 -14.51
C GLU A 42 23.25 -1.94 -13.16
N SER A 43 24.09 -2.07 -12.13
CA SER A 43 23.59 -2.21 -10.77
C SER A 43 22.93 -0.88 -10.42
N HIS A 44 21.66 -0.72 -10.76
CA HIS A 44 20.84 0.32 -10.17
C HIS A 44 20.92 0.10 -8.67
N GLU A 45 21.52 1.07 -7.97
CA GLU A 45 21.54 1.05 -6.51
C GLU A 45 20.10 0.80 -6.07
N ILE A 46 19.90 -0.28 -5.30
CA ILE A 46 18.59 -0.54 -4.69
C ILE A 46 18.31 0.72 -3.88
N ASP A 47 17.31 1.49 -4.30
CA ASP A 47 16.89 2.69 -3.62
C ASP A 47 16.29 2.28 -2.27
N ASN A 48 17.17 2.19 -1.27
CA ASN A 48 16.86 1.74 0.07
C ASN A 48 15.98 2.75 0.84
N SER A 49 15.60 3.87 0.23
CA SER A 49 14.87 4.97 0.90
C SER A 49 13.50 4.57 1.43
N ASN A 50 12.88 3.50 0.91
CA ASN A 50 11.52 3.07 1.25
C ASN A 50 11.43 1.69 1.95
N ILE A 51 12.55 1.12 2.39
CA ILE A 51 12.58 -0.22 2.99
C ILE A 51 11.79 -0.27 4.30
N GLU A 52 11.94 0.74 5.16
CA GLU A 52 11.24 0.77 6.46
C GLU A 52 9.72 0.87 6.27
N GLU A 53 9.25 1.67 5.32
CA GLU A 53 7.84 1.79 4.98
C GLU A 53 7.30 0.51 4.37
N SER A 54 8.07 -0.19 3.53
CA SER A 54 7.67 -1.48 2.97
C SER A 54 7.57 -2.57 4.03
N ILE A 55 8.50 -2.61 4.98
CA ILE A 55 8.43 -3.51 6.15
C ILE A 55 7.16 -3.19 6.95
N PHE A 56 6.92 -1.92 7.26
CA PHE A 56 5.77 -1.55 8.08
C PHE A 56 4.43 -1.80 7.37
N TYR A 57 4.37 -1.62 6.05
CA TYR A 57 3.21 -2.03 5.25
C TYR A 57 2.93 -3.52 5.38
N ASN A 58 3.95 -4.36 5.20
CA ASN A 58 3.81 -5.82 5.27
C ASN A 58 3.39 -6.28 6.68
N GLU A 59 3.87 -5.63 7.73
CA GLU A 59 3.42 -5.91 9.11
C GLU A 59 1.94 -5.59 9.30
N ILE A 60 1.45 -4.47 8.74
CA ILE A 60 0.03 -4.11 8.79
C ILE A 60 -0.80 -5.12 7.97
N ASP A 61 -0.35 -5.43 6.75
CA ASP A 61 -1.05 -6.34 5.84
C ASP A 61 -1.21 -7.73 6.45
N ALA A 62 -0.15 -8.27 7.06
CA ALA A 62 -0.20 -9.57 7.75
C ALA A 62 -1.22 -9.60 8.91
N VAL A 63 -1.42 -8.48 9.62
CA VAL A 63 -2.46 -8.39 10.65
C VAL A 63 -3.85 -8.33 10.01
N ILE A 64 -4.00 -7.55 8.94
CA ILE A 64 -5.27 -7.39 8.22
C ILE A 64 -5.70 -8.71 7.60
N GLU A 65 -4.80 -9.47 6.98
CA GLU A 65 -5.08 -10.79 6.41
C GLU A 65 -5.64 -11.78 7.46
N ASN A 66 -5.21 -11.67 8.72
CA ASN A 66 -5.66 -12.56 9.78
C ASN A 66 -6.98 -12.11 10.43
N GLU A 67 -7.18 -10.80 10.60
CA GLU A 67 -8.24 -10.25 11.47
C GLU A 67 -9.40 -9.59 10.69
N ALA A 68 -9.19 -9.23 9.43
CA ALA A 68 -10.14 -8.47 8.63
C ALA A 68 -10.99 -9.36 7.71
N THR A 69 -12.12 -8.82 7.26
CA THR A 69 -12.86 -9.43 6.15
C THR A 69 -12.21 -9.05 4.82
N GLU A 70 -12.52 -9.79 3.76
CA GLU A 70 -12.08 -9.46 2.39
C GLU A 70 -12.48 -8.03 1.98
N GLU A 71 -13.67 -7.59 2.38
CA GLU A 71 -14.15 -6.22 2.13
C GLU A 71 -13.27 -5.16 2.84
N GLU A 72 -12.86 -5.42 4.08
CA GLU A 72 -11.98 -4.53 4.85
C GLU A 72 -10.53 -4.56 4.34
N HIS A 73 -10.05 -5.71 3.87
CA HIS A 73 -8.74 -5.81 3.21
C HIS A 73 -8.72 -5.03 1.90
N ASN A 74 -9.75 -5.15 1.07
CA ASN A 74 -9.91 -4.34 -0.15
C ASN A 74 -9.95 -2.84 0.17
N LEU A 75 -10.61 -2.44 1.25
CA LEU A 75 -10.60 -1.06 1.72
C LEU A 75 -9.17 -0.59 2.07
N PHE A 76 -8.42 -1.41 2.79
CA PHE A 76 -7.02 -1.11 3.12
C PHE A 76 -6.17 -0.95 1.86
N LEU A 77 -6.25 -1.88 0.91
CA LEU A 77 -5.50 -1.84 -0.35
C LEU A 77 -5.78 -0.55 -1.11
N LEU A 78 -7.04 -0.18 -1.30
CA LEU A 78 -7.40 1.05 -2.03
C LEU A 78 -6.86 2.31 -1.35
N LEU A 79 -7.00 2.41 -0.03
CA LEU A 79 -6.53 3.58 0.72
C LEU A 79 -5.00 3.68 0.74
N SER A 80 -4.30 2.55 0.86
CA SER A 80 -2.84 2.49 0.82
C SER A 80 -2.29 2.90 -0.55
N ASN A 81 -2.99 2.56 -1.62
CA ASN A 81 -2.71 3.00 -2.99
C ASN A 81 -3.14 4.45 -3.29
N GLY A 82 -3.70 5.16 -2.31
CA GLY A 82 -4.00 6.59 -2.44
C GLY A 82 -5.37 6.93 -3.03
N VAL A 83 -6.26 5.95 -3.21
CA VAL A 83 -7.64 6.20 -3.65
C VAL A 83 -8.38 6.96 -2.56
N ASN A 84 -9.06 8.05 -2.93
CA ASN A 84 -9.74 8.91 -1.95
C ASN A 84 -11.07 8.31 -1.44
N PHE A 85 -11.58 8.82 -0.31
CA PHE A 85 -12.78 8.25 0.34
C PHE A 85 -14.04 8.30 -0.53
N GLU A 86 -14.15 9.30 -1.40
CA GLU A 86 -15.26 9.48 -2.33
C GLU A 86 -15.23 8.43 -3.45
N GLU A 87 -14.06 8.17 -4.02
CA GLU A 87 -13.82 7.12 -5.02
C GLU A 87 -14.01 5.72 -4.43
N VAL A 88 -13.42 5.44 -3.27
CA VAL A 88 -13.64 4.15 -2.57
C VAL A 88 -15.12 3.97 -2.25
N GLY A 89 -15.81 5.03 -1.82
CA GLY A 89 -17.26 5.00 -1.59
C GLY A 89 -18.02 4.60 -2.86
N SER A 90 -17.64 5.17 -4.00
CA SER A 90 -18.24 4.85 -5.29
C SER A 90 -18.00 3.40 -5.70
N ILE A 91 -16.80 2.86 -5.47
CA ILE A 91 -16.46 1.44 -5.73
C ILE A 91 -17.31 0.50 -4.86
N PHE A 92 -17.52 0.85 -3.59
CA PHE A 92 -18.27 0.05 -2.63
C PHE A 92 -19.80 0.28 -2.72
N GLY A 93 -20.25 1.25 -3.52
CA GLY A 93 -21.66 1.64 -3.60
C GLY A 93 -22.19 2.32 -2.33
N VAL A 94 -21.34 2.99 -1.56
CA VAL A 94 -21.69 3.66 -0.29
C VAL A 94 -21.13 5.08 -0.22
N GLN A 95 -21.60 5.87 0.74
CA GLN A 95 -21.08 7.23 0.96
C GLN A 95 -19.68 7.22 1.59
N SER A 96 -18.88 8.26 1.35
CA SER A 96 -17.54 8.40 1.94
C SER A 96 -17.53 8.35 3.47
N GLN A 97 -18.62 8.80 4.12
CA GLN A 97 -18.79 8.68 5.56
C GLN A 97 -18.81 7.22 6.03
N ARG A 98 -19.41 6.31 5.24
CA ARG A 98 -19.41 4.87 5.54
C ARG A 98 -18.00 4.30 5.41
N ILE A 99 -17.23 4.72 4.41
CA ILE A 99 -15.83 4.31 4.25
C ILE A 99 -14.98 4.75 5.46
N ARG A 100 -15.19 5.97 5.97
CA ARG A 100 -14.51 6.44 7.20
C ARG A 100 -14.86 5.58 8.42
N GLN A 101 -16.11 5.14 8.53
CA GLN A 101 -16.53 4.21 9.60
C GLN A 101 -15.86 2.85 9.45
N MET A 102 -15.85 2.28 8.24
CA MET A 102 -15.21 1.00 7.95
C MET A 102 -13.71 1.04 8.26
N LEU A 103 -13.02 2.11 7.86
CA LEU A 103 -11.61 2.31 8.22
C LEU A 103 -11.43 2.36 9.73
N ASN A 104 -12.28 3.09 10.45
CA ASN A 104 -12.18 3.15 11.91
C ASN A 104 -12.41 1.77 12.56
N SER A 105 -13.36 0.98 12.06
CA SER A 105 -13.62 -0.39 12.53
C SER A 105 -12.44 -1.32 12.25
N LEU A 106 -11.85 -1.26 11.05
CA LEU A 106 -10.66 -2.02 10.70
C LEU A 106 -9.49 -1.69 11.64
N LEU A 107 -9.26 -0.39 11.88
CA LEU A 107 -8.26 0.08 12.83
C LEU A 107 -8.51 -0.38 14.29
N ASP A 108 -9.76 -0.66 14.68
CA ASP A 108 -10.08 -1.20 16.02
C ASP A 108 -9.76 -2.70 16.15
N LYS A 109 -9.64 -3.41 15.03
CA LYS A 109 -9.23 -4.81 14.98
C LYS A 109 -7.71 -4.97 15.09
N MET A 110 -6.97 -3.96 14.64
CA MET A 110 -5.52 -3.88 14.79
C MET A 110 -5.15 -3.55 16.25
N LYS A 111 -5.28 -4.56 17.12
CA LYS A 111 -4.82 -4.53 18.51
C LYS A 111 -3.37 -4.92 18.61
#